data_AF-A0A3B8S5N7-F1
#
_entry.id   AF-A0A3B8S5N7-F1
#
_cell.length_a   1.000
_cell.length_b   1.000
_cell.length_c   1.000
_cell.angle_alpha   90.00
_cell.angle_beta   90.00
_cell.angle_gamma   90.00
#
_symmetry.space_group_name_H-M   'P 1'
#
loop_
_entity.id
_entity.type
_entity.pdbx_description
1 polymer ?
#
loop_
_entity_poly.entity_id
_entity_poly.type
_entity_poly.pdbx_seq_one_letter_code
_entity_poly.pdbx_strand_id
1 'polypeptide(L)'
;MKTSLWLIVISLSMSLCACASQDSNNNWRPTLDRHSLFISMSYTHRQLIDILLNPLAHDLTKKAPPFSLQQGHIIKRRALFLTSHCDLIRRKIVNASVDYPACQGVSRENRFCIIDFHQCIARCPSYNRDCPPCEQKAIQCLSDKADLAP
;
A
#
# COMPACT_ATOMS: atom_id res chain seq x y z
N MET A 1 15.42 17.44 49.73
CA MET A 1 15.48 16.32 48.77
C MET A 1 14.12 15.72 48.42
N LYS A 2 13.14 15.60 49.34
CA LYS A 2 11.81 15.04 49.05
C LYS A 2 10.97 15.84 48.03
N THR A 3 10.99 17.17 48.09
CA THR A 3 10.18 18.06 47.21
C THR A 3 10.62 18.03 45.74
N SER A 4 11.90 17.78 45.47
CA SER A 4 12.44 17.71 44.10
C SER A 4 12.01 16.42 43.38
N LEU A 5 11.81 15.33 44.12
CA LEU A 5 11.34 14.05 43.56
C LEU A 5 9.89 14.14 43.06
N TRP A 6 9.03 14.86 43.79
CA TRP A 6 7.63 15.08 43.39
C TRP A 6 7.53 15.91 42.11
N LEU A 7 8.38 16.92 41.94
CA LEU A 7 8.40 17.75 40.73
C LEU A 7 8.80 16.96 39.47
N ILE A 8 9.74 16.02 39.60
CA ILE A 8 10.17 15.14 38.50
C ILE A 8 9.04 14.17 38.11
N VAL A 9 8.35 13.59 39.10
CA VAL A 9 7.20 12.70 38.84
C VAL A 9 6.07 13.43 38.13
N ILE A 10 5.77 14.67 38.56
CA ILE A 10 4.74 15.50 37.93
C ILE A 10 5.14 15.86 36.50
N SER A 11 6.39 16.26 36.24
CA SER A 11 6.83 16.60 34.89
C SER A 11 6.80 15.40 33.94
N LEU A 12 7.24 14.21 34.40
CA LEU A 12 7.16 12.98 33.61
C LEU A 12 5.71 12.59 33.29
N SER A 13 4.81 12.72 34.26
CA SER A 13 3.39 12.38 34.05
C SER A 13 2.69 13.30 33.03
N MET A 14 3.05 14.59 32.99
CA MET A 14 2.52 15.54 31.99
C MET A 14 3.04 15.28 30.58
N SER A 15 4.32 14.90 30.43
CA SER A 15 4.88 14.56 29.10
C SER A 15 4.26 13.29 28.51
N LEU A 16 3.89 12.31 29.35
CA LEU A 16 3.26 11.06 28.89
C LEU A 16 1.79 11.27 28.46
N CYS A 17 1.05 12.18 29.09
CA CYS A 17 -0.33 12.48 28.70
C CYS A 17 -0.43 13.19 27.34
N ALA A 18 0.58 13.96 26.93
CA ALA A 18 0.59 14.64 25.63
C ALA A 18 0.72 13.67 24.43
N CYS A 19 1.21 12.45 24.64
CA CYS A 19 1.22 11.40 23.60
C CYS A 19 -0.10 10.61 23.53
N ALA A 20 -0.95 10.69 24.56
CA ALA A 20 -2.22 9.98 24.62
C ALA A 20 -3.39 10.81 24.09
N SER A 21 -3.28 12.14 24.03
CA SER A 21 -4.30 13.05 23.49
C SER A 21 -4.25 13.15 21.96
N GLN A 22 -4.05 12.03 21.26
CA GLN A 22 -4.15 12.01 19.81
C GLN A 22 -5.61 11.80 19.43
N ASP A 23 -6.24 12.84 18.90
CA ASP A 23 -7.64 12.87 18.48
C ASP A 23 -8.05 11.58 17.75
N SER A 24 -9.00 10.86 18.34
CA SER A 24 -9.62 9.66 17.76
C SER A 24 -10.49 9.96 16.53
N ASN A 25 -10.66 11.25 16.18
CA ASN A 25 -11.57 11.72 15.14
C ASN A 25 -10.87 12.19 13.85
N ASN A 26 -9.53 12.16 13.82
CA ASN A 26 -8.78 12.42 12.60
C ASN A 26 -8.33 11.06 12.04
N ASN A 27 -8.61 10.79 10.76
CA ASN A 27 -8.11 9.61 10.01
C ASN A 27 -6.57 9.65 9.85
N TRP A 28 -5.84 9.76 10.95
CA TRP A 28 -4.40 9.80 10.99
C TRP A 28 -3.89 8.38 10.74
N ARG A 29 -3.45 8.14 9.51
CA ARG A 29 -2.78 6.90 9.13
C ARG A 29 -1.30 7.02 9.49
N PRO A 30 -0.70 6.02 10.15
CA PRO A 30 0.72 6.04 10.46
C PRO A 30 1.56 6.25 9.20
N THR A 31 2.54 7.13 9.28
CA THR A 31 3.57 7.24 8.24
C THR A 31 4.25 5.89 8.07
N LEU A 32 4.29 5.38 6.84
CA LEU A 32 4.99 4.15 6.50
C LEU A 32 6.49 4.34 6.75
N ASP A 33 7.07 3.49 7.60
CA ASP A 33 8.51 3.46 7.81
C ASP A 33 9.23 2.89 6.56
N ARG A 34 10.52 3.19 6.45
CA ARG A 34 11.30 2.84 5.28
C ARG A 34 11.46 1.33 5.11
N HIS A 35 11.52 0.57 6.20
CA HIS A 35 11.65 -0.88 6.16
C HIS A 35 10.37 -1.53 5.60
N SER A 36 9.20 -1.11 6.06
CA SER A 36 7.91 -1.54 5.50
C SER A 36 7.79 -1.25 4.00
N LEU A 37 8.26 -0.07 3.57
CA LEU A 37 8.26 0.30 2.14
C LEU A 37 9.21 -0.57 1.31
N PHE A 38 10.39 -0.93 1.84
CA PHE A 38 11.32 -1.83 1.14
C PHE A 38 10.76 -3.25 1.00
N ILE A 39 10.17 -3.81 2.06
CA ILE A 39 9.51 -5.12 1.97
C ILE A 39 8.42 -5.08 0.91
N SER A 40 7.58 -4.04 0.93
CA SER A 40 6.52 -3.94 -0.05
C SER A 40 7.04 -3.70 -1.46
N MET A 41 8.16 -2.99 -1.64
CA MET A 41 8.80 -2.83 -2.95
C MET A 41 9.22 -4.18 -3.52
N SER A 42 9.95 -4.99 -2.74
CA SER A 42 10.39 -6.32 -3.16
C SER A 42 9.21 -7.22 -3.52
N TYR A 43 8.14 -7.18 -2.70
CA TYR A 43 6.90 -7.89 -2.98
C TYR A 43 6.25 -7.45 -4.30
N THR A 44 6.04 -6.14 -4.47
CA THR A 44 5.40 -5.56 -5.65
C THR A 44 6.17 -5.86 -6.93
N HIS A 45 7.50 -5.74 -6.93
CA HIS A 45 8.32 -6.05 -8.10
C HIS A 45 8.22 -7.51 -8.49
N ARG A 46 8.30 -8.43 -7.52
CA ARG A 46 8.16 -9.86 -7.77
C ARG A 46 6.82 -10.19 -8.42
N GLN A 47 5.74 -9.66 -7.87
CA GLN A 47 4.39 -9.95 -8.36
C GLN A 47 4.14 -9.32 -9.74
N LEU A 48 4.69 -8.14 -10.03
CA LEU A 48 4.65 -7.57 -11.38
C LEU A 48 5.39 -8.45 -12.39
N ILE A 49 6.57 -8.96 -12.04
CA ILE A 49 7.33 -9.86 -12.92
C ILE A 49 6.54 -11.15 -13.16
N ASP A 50 5.96 -11.74 -12.11
CA ASP A 50 5.14 -12.95 -12.23
C ASP A 50 3.95 -12.74 -13.17
N ILE A 51 3.25 -11.60 -13.05
CA ILE A 51 2.16 -11.23 -13.94
C ILE A 51 2.65 -11.04 -15.39
N LEU A 52 3.80 -10.40 -15.61
CA LEU A 52 4.35 -10.17 -16.95
C LEU A 52 4.79 -11.46 -17.64
N LEU A 53 5.28 -12.44 -16.86
CA LEU A 53 5.68 -13.75 -17.36
C LEU A 53 4.49 -14.71 -17.52
N ASN A 54 3.31 -14.37 -17.01
CA ASN A 54 2.12 -15.19 -17.11
C ASN A 54 1.60 -15.17 -18.57
N PRO A 55 1.49 -16.33 -19.26
CA PRO A 55 1.03 -16.39 -20.64
C PRO A 55 -0.40 -15.83 -20.83
N LEU A 56 -1.26 -15.93 -19.80
CA LEU A 56 -2.61 -15.34 -19.83
C LEU A 56 -2.60 -13.81 -19.82
N ALA A 57 -1.52 -13.18 -19.35
CA ALA A 57 -1.35 -11.73 -19.41
C ALA A 57 -0.94 -11.25 -20.80
N HIS A 58 -0.28 -12.09 -21.60
CA HIS A 58 0.13 -11.78 -22.97
C HIS A 58 -1.09 -11.65 -23.91
N ASP A 59 -2.13 -12.46 -23.67
CA ASP A 59 -3.39 -12.42 -24.43
C ASP A 59 -4.31 -11.25 -24.02
N LEU A 60 -3.97 -10.44 -23.02
CA LEU A 60 -4.68 -9.17 -22.74
C LEU A 60 -4.50 -8.13 -23.86
N THR A 61 -3.49 -8.28 -24.72
CA THR A 61 -3.19 -7.34 -25.82
C THR A 61 -3.81 -7.75 -27.15
N LYS A 62 -4.25 -9.00 -27.30
CA LYS A 62 -4.89 -9.52 -28.52
C LYS A 62 -6.37 -9.72 -28.21
N LYS A 63 -7.25 -9.12 -29.03
CA LYS A 63 -8.73 -9.24 -28.93
C LYS A 63 -9.16 -10.67 -28.58
N ALA A 64 -9.45 -10.94 -27.30
CA ALA A 64 -9.92 -12.23 -26.82
C ALA A 64 -11.44 -12.19 -26.53
N PRO A 65 -12.17 -13.29 -26.75
CA PRO A 65 -13.63 -13.39 -26.53
C PRO A 65 -13.96 -13.48 -25.01
N PRO A 66 -15.23 -13.58 -24.58
CA PRO A 66 -15.76 -12.90 -23.40
C PRO A 66 -15.00 -13.22 -22.11
N PHE A 67 -14.53 -12.14 -21.46
CA PHE A 67 -14.11 -11.99 -20.07
C PHE A 67 -14.18 -13.28 -19.22
N SER A 68 -13.12 -14.10 -19.24
CA SER A 68 -13.00 -15.18 -18.26
C SER A 68 -12.77 -14.57 -16.86
N LEU A 69 -13.36 -15.18 -15.83
CA LEU A 69 -13.24 -14.71 -14.44
C LEU A 69 -11.77 -14.62 -13.98
N GLN A 70 -10.92 -15.50 -14.51
CA GLN A 70 -9.46 -15.47 -14.28
C GLN A 70 -8.79 -14.23 -14.89
N GLN A 71 -9.21 -13.81 -16.09
CA GLN A 71 -8.65 -12.65 -16.77
C GLN A 71 -9.02 -11.35 -16.03
N GLY A 72 -10.26 -11.24 -15.55
CA GLY A 72 -10.69 -10.12 -14.70
C GLY A 72 -9.86 -10.01 -13.40
N HIS A 73 -9.54 -11.14 -12.77
CA HIS A 73 -8.70 -11.17 -11.59
C HIS A 73 -7.25 -10.73 -11.88
N ILE A 74 -6.65 -11.18 -12.99
CA ILE A 74 -5.30 -10.77 -13.42
C ILE A 74 -5.24 -9.25 -13.66
N ILE A 75 -6.25 -8.68 -14.31
CA ILE A 75 -6.34 -7.23 -14.55
C ILE A 75 -6.37 -6.46 -13.23
N LYS A 76 -7.21 -6.88 -12.27
CA LYS A 76 -7.30 -6.25 -10.95
C LYS A 76 -6.00 -6.35 -10.15
N ARG A 77 -5.34 -7.53 -10.16
CA ARG A 77 -4.03 -7.70 -9.53
C ARG A 77 -2.97 -6.81 -10.17
N ARG A 78 -2.93 -6.77 -11.51
CA ARG A 78 -2.01 -5.88 -12.24
C ARG A 78 -2.23 -4.42 -11.87
N ALA A 79 -3.48 -3.97 -11.80
CA ALA A 79 -3.81 -2.60 -11.39
C ALA A 79 -3.34 -2.29 -9.95
N LEU A 80 -3.57 -3.21 -8.99
CA LEU A 80 -3.05 -3.09 -7.63
C LEU A 80 -1.54 -2.88 -7.62
N PHE A 81 -0.79 -3.78 -8.27
CA PHE A 81 0.66 -3.75 -8.19
C PHE A 81 1.28 -2.58 -8.95
N LEU A 82 0.66 -2.16 -10.06
CA LEU A 82 1.07 -0.95 -10.76
C LEU A 82 0.83 0.29 -9.88
N THR A 83 -0.32 0.37 -9.22
CA THR A 83 -0.63 1.47 -8.29
C THR A 83 0.37 1.50 -7.12
N SER A 84 0.70 0.34 -6.55
CA SER A 84 1.72 0.19 -5.52
C SER A 84 3.11 0.64 -6.00
N HIS A 85 3.52 0.23 -7.20
CA HIS A 85 4.79 0.61 -7.80
C HIS A 85 4.90 2.13 -7.99
N CYS A 86 3.84 2.77 -8.49
CA CYS A 86 3.79 4.21 -8.66
C CYS A 86 3.82 4.99 -7.34
N ASP A 87 3.19 4.49 -6.27
CA ASP A 87 3.32 5.08 -4.93
C ASP A 87 4.77 4.98 -4.42
N LEU A 88 5.44 3.85 -4.63
CA LEU A 88 6.85 3.66 -4.26
C LEU A 88 7.81 4.56 -5.04
N ILE A 89 7.55 4.84 -6.33
CA ILE A 89 8.29 5.84 -7.11
C ILE A 89 8.09 7.23 -6.51
N ARG A 90 6.84 7.63 -6.24
CA ARG A 90 6.52 8.95 -5.65
C ARG A 90 7.18 9.15 -4.29
N ARG A 91 7.34 8.07 -3.51
CA ARG A 91 8.05 8.04 -2.23
C ARG A 91 9.57 7.92 -2.35
N LYS A 92 10.12 7.88 -3.57
CA LYS A 92 11.56 7.74 -3.85
C LYS A 92 12.17 6.45 -3.28
N ILE A 93 11.37 5.40 -3.20
CA ILE A 93 11.83 4.06 -2.79
C ILE A 93 12.32 3.30 -4.02
N VAL A 94 11.55 3.36 -5.12
CA VAL A 94 11.98 2.89 -6.44
C VAL A 94 12.63 4.06 -7.17
N ASN A 95 13.85 3.85 -7.67
CA ASN A 95 14.55 4.86 -8.46
C ASN A 95 14.05 4.84 -9.91
N ALA A 96 13.02 5.62 -10.20
CA ALA A 96 12.50 5.87 -11.54
C ALA A 96 11.95 7.30 -11.61
N SER A 97 11.76 7.83 -12.84
CA SER A 97 11.11 9.12 -13.01
C SER A 97 9.68 9.07 -12.49
N VAL A 98 9.23 10.15 -11.83
CA VAL A 98 7.82 10.32 -11.43
C VAL A 98 6.87 10.36 -12.63
N ASP A 99 7.40 10.69 -13.80
CA ASP A 99 6.70 10.69 -15.09
C ASP A 99 6.77 9.35 -15.81
N TYR A 100 7.07 8.26 -15.08
CA TYR A 100 7.09 6.91 -15.64
C TYR A 100 5.76 6.65 -16.38
N PRO A 101 5.77 6.33 -17.69
CA PRO A 101 4.56 6.29 -18.50
C PRO A 101 3.47 5.37 -17.95
N ALA A 102 3.85 4.25 -17.32
CA ALA A 102 2.88 3.31 -16.74
C ALA A 102 2.18 3.87 -15.47
N CYS A 103 2.67 4.97 -14.90
CA CYS A 103 2.02 5.67 -13.79
C CYS A 103 1.04 6.76 -14.24
N GLN A 104 0.96 7.05 -15.54
CA GLN A 104 -0.06 7.93 -16.09
C GLN A 104 -1.44 7.28 -15.92
N GLY A 105 -2.39 8.01 -15.32
CA GLY A 105 -3.73 7.49 -15.01
C GLY A 105 -3.86 6.78 -13.66
N VAL A 106 -2.77 6.56 -12.91
CA VAL A 106 -2.84 6.02 -11.54
C VAL A 106 -3.28 7.12 -10.57
N SER A 107 -4.57 7.14 -10.23
CA SER A 107 -5.19 8.15 -9.34
C SER A 107 -4.50 8.25 -7.98
N ARG A 108 -4.39 9.48 -7.46
CA ARG A 108 -3.92 9.77 -6.10
C ARG A 108 -5.00 9.55 -5.04
N GLU A 109 -6.26 9.45 -5.43
CA GLU A 109 -7.40 9.24 -4.52
C GLU A 109 -7.33 7.86 -3.85
N ASN A 110 -6.65 6.92 -4.51
CA ASN A 110 -6.40 5.57 -4.04
C ASN A 110 -5.22 5.44 -3.05
N ARG A 111 -4.62 6.56 -2.64
CA ARG A 111 -3.41 6.57 -1.80
C ARG A 111 -3.59 5.85 -0.47
N PHE A 112 -4.78 5.90 0.15
CA PHE A 112 -5.01 5.20 1.41
C PHE A 112 -5.10 3.68 1.23
N CYS A 113 -5.74 3.19 0.17
CA CYS A 113 -5.74 1.76 -0.16
C CYS A 113 -4.32 1.22 -0.30
N ILE A 114 -3.44 1.99 -0.94
CA ILE A 114 -2.04 1.60 -1.15
C ILE A 114 -1.19 1.74 0.10
N ILE A 115 -1.43 2.76 0.93
CA ILE A 115 -0.78 2.87 2.24
C ILE A 115 -1.07 1.63 3.09
N ASP A 116 -2.34 1.24 3.14
CA ASP A 116 -2.79 0.07 3.91
C ASP A 116 -2.23 -1.22 3.36
N PHE A 117 -2.18 -1.33 2.03
CA PHE A 117 -1.53 -2.45 1.36
C PHE A 117 -0.06 -2.58 1.80
N HIS A 118 0.72 -1.50 1.75
CA HIS A 118 2.11 -1.50 2.17
C HIS A 118 2.27 -1.91 3.66
N GLN A 119 1.41 -1.39 4.54
CA GLN A 119 1.41 -1.77 5.96
C GLN A 119 1.09 -3.25 6.16
N CYS A 120 0.13 -3.77 5.39
CA CYS A 120 -0.31 -5.16 5.46
C CYS A 120 0.80 -6.11 4.99
N ILE A 121 1.43 -5.81 3.84
CA ILE A 121 2.53 -6.62 3.30
C ILE A 121 3.71 -6.70 4.27
N ALA A 122 4.07 -5.59 4.93
CA ALA A 122 5.15 -5.58 5.92
C ALA A 122 4.91 -6.52 7.12
N ARG A 123 3.66 -6.89 7.40
CA ARG A 123 3.26 -7.80 8.48
C ARG A 123 2.91 -9.21 7.97
N CYS A 124 3.07 -9.47 6.68
CA CYS A 124 2.62 -10.72 6.10
C CYS A 124 3.50 -11.89 6.58
N PRO A 125 2.92 -12.97 7.14
CA PRO A 125 3.69 -14.06 7.74
C PRO A 125 4.37 -14.99 6.72
N SER A 126 4.01 -14.92 5.44
CA SER A 126 4.38 -15.89 4.39
C SER A 126 5.74 -15.62 3.72
N TYR A 127 6.72 -15.10 4.45
CA TYR A 127 8.06 -14.77 3.92
C TYR A 127 8.04 -13.97 2.61
N ASN A 128 7.01 -13.13 2.41
CA ASN A 128 6.86 -12.28 1.24
C ASN A 128 6.74 -13.04 -0.10
N ARG A 129 6.34 -14.33 -0.11
CA ARG A 129 6.03 -15.02 -1.37
C ARG A 129 4.70 -14.58 -1.93
N ASP A 130 3.62 -14.87 -1.20
CA ASP A 130 2.25 -14.52 -1.56
C ASP A 130 1.50 -14.04 -0.32
N CYS A 131 0.72 -12.98 -0.47
CA CYS A 131 -0.08 -12.40 0.61
C CYS A 131 -1.53 -12.14 0.18
N PRO A 132 -2.30 -13.20 -0.16
CA PRO A 132 -3.65 -13.06 -0.69
C PRO A 132 -4.58 -12.17 0.15
N PRO A 133 -4.57 -12.22 1.50
CA PRO A 133 -5.44 -11.36 2.30
C PRO A 133 -5.16 -9.87 2.12
N CYS A 134 -3.89 -9.47 1.99
CA CYS A 134 -3.53 -8.07 1.79
C CYS A 134 -3.88 -7.61 0.37
N GLU A 135 -3.67 -8.46 -0.63
CA GLU A 135 -4.05 -8.15 -2.01
C GLU A 135 -5.56 -8.03 -2.19
N GLN A 136 -6.34 -8.96 -1.64
CA GLN A 136 -7.80 -8.95 -1.75
C GLN A 136 -8.40 -7.69 -1.13
N LYS A 137 -7.95 -7.32 0.08
CA LYS A 137 -8.37 -6.07 0.74
C LYS A 137 -8.04 -4.83 -0.09
N ALA A 138 -6.84 -4.78 -0.66
CA ALA A 138 -6.42 -3.66 -1.47
C ALA A 138 -7.19 -3.59 -2.80
N ILE A 139 -7.39 -4.72 -3.48
CA ILE A 139 -8.20 -4.81 -4.72
C ILE A 139 -9.63 -4.36 -4.47
N GLN A 140 -10.23 -4.77 -3.34
CA GLN A 140 -11.58 -4.34 -2.97
C GLN A 140 -11.63 -2.83 -2.76
N CYS A 141 -10.73 -2.27 -1.94
CA CYS A 141 -10.63 -0.84 -1.69
C CYS A 141 -10.45 -0.02 -2.98
N LEU A 142 -9.64 -0.50 -3.92
CA LEU A 142 -9.41 0.16 -5.21
C LEU A 142 -10.64 0.06 -6.14
N SER A 143 -11.40 -1.04 -6.07
CA SER A 143 -12.60 -1.25 -6.89
C SER A 143 -13.75 -0.36 -6.40
N ASP A 144 -13.99 -0.33 -5.08
CA ASP A 144 -15.05 0.47 -4.47
C ASP A 144 -14.90 1.97 -4.76
N LYS A 145 -13.68 2.44 -5.03
CA LYS A 145 -13.38 3.83 -5.40
C LYS A 145 -13.47 4.11 -6.90
N ALA A 146 -13.27 3.11 -7.75
CA ALA A 146 -13.47 3.25 -9.19
C ALA A 146 -14.95 3.40 -9.55
N ASP A 147 -15.83 2.73 -8.80
CA ASP A 147 -17.29 2.80 -8.97
C ASP A 147 -17.91 4.10 -8.43
N LEU A 148 -17.10 4.99 -7.81
CA LEU A 148 -17.50 6.28 -7.26
C LEU A 148 -16.99 7.48 -8.08
N ALA A 149 -16.29 7.26 -9.19
CA ALA A 149 -15.89 8.33 -10.11
C ALA A 149 -17.08 8.69 -11.03
N PRO A 150 -17.53 9.96 -11.07
CA PRO A 150 -18.64 10.41 -11.92
C PRO A 150 -18.34 10.36 -13.42
#